data_AF-A0A821ZU35-F1
#
_entry.id   AF-A0A821ZU35-F1
#
_cell.length_a   1.000
_cell.length_b   1.000
_cell.length_c   1.000
_cell.angle_alpha   90.00
_cell.angle_beta   90.00
_cell.angle_gamma   90.00
#
_symmetry.space_group_name_H-M   'P 1'
#
loop_
_entity.id
_entity.type
_entity.pdbx_description
1 polymer ?
#
loop_
_entity_poly.entity_id
_entity_poly.type
_entity_poly.pdbx_seq_one_letter_code
_entity_poly.pdbx_strand_id
1 'polypeptide(L)' 'MLDASLDYIQTIRDRPVWRPIPEDVRAILEDASLPEGSRSLIDVCHDVLTYILPYPRGNTHPRYWGWVKNEGTVGGVL' A
#
# COMPACT_ATOMS: atom_id res chain seq x y z
N MET A 1 10.50 6.00 -2.81
CA MET A 1 9.32 5.87 -1.92
C MET A 1 8.52 7.16 -1.85
N LEU A 2 9.12 8.31 -1.54
CA LEU A 2 8.38 9.58 -1.45
C LEU A 2 7.62 9.92 -2.75
N ASP A 3 8.30 9.91 -3.90
CA ASP A 3 7.65 10.21 -5.19
C ASP A 3 6.48 9.27 -5.47
N ALA A 4 6.70 7.96 -5.29
CA ALA A 4 5.65 6.95 -5.46
C ALA A 4 4.44 7.18 -4.52
N SER A 5 4.66 7.64 -3.28
CA SER A 5 3.59 7.98 -2.35
C SER A 5 2.82 9.24 -2.79
N LEU A 6 3.52 10.25 -3.30
CA LEU A 6 2.91 11.48 -3.81
C LEU A 6 2.09 11.18 -5.08
N ASP A 7 2.65 10.42 -6.02
CA ASP A 7 1.96 9.97 -7.24
C ASP A 7 0.73 9.12 -6.92
N TYR A 8 0.83 8.26 -5.90
CA TYR A 8 -0.28 7.45 -5.40
C TYR A 8 -1.43 8.32 -4.89
N ILE A 9 -1.14 9.33 -4.06
CA ILE A 9 -2.15 10.25 -3.52
C ILE A 9 -2.75 11.12 -4.63
N GLN A 10 -1.92 11.64 -5.54
CA GLN A 10 -2.34 12.48 -6.64
C GLN A 10 -3.38 11.78 -7.54
N THR A 11 -3.19 10.48 -7.79
CA THR A 11 -4.05 9.66 -8.67
C THR A 11 -5.09 8.84 -7.92
N ILE A 12 -5.28 9.04 -6.61
CA ILE A 12 -6.11 8.14 -5.78
C ILE A 12 -7.57 8.11 -6.22
N ARG A 13 -8.08 9.21 -6.77
CA ARG A 13 -9.49 9.36 -7.22
C ARG A 13 -9.81 8.50 -8.44
N ASP A 14 -8.80 8.09 -9.19
CA ASP A 14 -8.93 7.25 -10.40
C ASP A 14 -8.94 5.75 -10.05
N ARG A 15 -8.72 5.42 -8.78
CA ARG A 15 -8.64 4.05 -8.27
C ARG A 15 -9.95 3.67 -7.56
N PRO A 16 -10.28 2.37 -7.47
CA PRO A 16 -11.38 1.93 -6.63
C PRO A 16 -11.09 2.27 -5.16
N VAL A 17 -12.15 2.62 -4.42
CA VAL A 17 -12.10 2.90 -2.98
C VAL A 17 -11.47 1.73 -2.20
N TRP A 18 -11.84 0.51 -2.60
CA TRP A 18 -11.34 -0.74 -2.04
C TRP A 18 -11.33 -1.79 -3.15
N ARG A 19 -10.37 -2.71 -3.07
CA ARG A 19 -10.34 -3.91 -3.90
C ARG A 19 -9.89 -5.09 -3.03
N PRO A 20 -10.42 -6.31 -3.26
CA PRO A 20 -9.93 -7.50 -2.57
C PRO A 20 -8.46 -7.78 -2.97
N ILE A 21 -7.72 -8.42 -2.07
CA ILE A 21 -6.38 -8.93 -2.37
C ILE A 21 -6.54 -10.18 -3.26
N PRO A 22 -5.96 -10.20 -4.47
CA PRO A 22 -5.93 -11.38 -5.32
C PRO A 22 -5.26 -12.59 -4.63
N GLU A 23 -5.67 -13.80 -4.98
CA GLU A 23 -5.21 -15.02 -4.32
C GLU A 23 -3.72 -15.28 -4.53
N ASP A 24 -3.20 -14.97 -5.72
CA ASP A 24 -1.78 -15.05 -6.05
C ASP A 24 -0.94 -14.08 -5.19
N VAL A 25 -1.40 -12.85 -5.00
CA VAL A 25 -0.74 -11.87 -4.13
C VAL A 25 -0.80 -12.32 -2.67
N ARG A 26 -1.94 -12.86 -2.23
CA ARG A 26 -2.08 -13.43 -0.88
C ARG A 26 -1.07 -14.55 -0.65
N ALA A 27 -1.00 -15.52 -1.54
CA ALA A 27 -0.09 -16.64 -1.45
C ALA A 27 1.38 -16.17 -1.38
N ILE A 28 1.78 -15.21 -2.22
CA ILE A 28 3.14 -14.63 -2.17
C ILE A 28 3.48 -14.08 -0.78
N LEU A 29 2.53 -13.41 -0.11
CA LEU A 29 2.76 -12.81 1.20
C LEU A 29 2.69 -13.82 2.34
N GLU A 30 1.80 -14.82 2.26
CA GLU A 30 1.62 -15.85 3.28
C GLU A 30 2.72 -16.92 3.24
N ASP A 31 3.20 -17.28 2.05
CA ASP A 31 4.23 -18.31 1.85
C ASP A 31 5.65 -17.75 1.93
N ALA A 32 5.83 -16.43 2.00
CA ALA A 32 7.14 -15.81 2.10
C ALA A 32 7.81 -16.19 3.44
N SER A 33 8.92 -16.94 3.36
CA SER A 33 9.77 -17.19 4.51
C SER A 33 10.35 -15.88 5.06
N LEU A 34 10.36 -15.74 6.38
CA LEU A 34 11.04 -14.62 7.02
C LEU A 34 12.53 -14.65 6.65
N PRO A 35 13.10 -13.53 6.17
CA PRO A 35 14.49 -13.52 5.72
C PRO A 35 15.44 -13.71 6.92
N GLU A 36 16.36 -14.68 6.80
CA GLU A 36 17.40 -14.93 7.82
C GLU A 36 18.57 -13.94 7.73
N GLY A 37 18.69 -13.24 6.60
CA GLY A 37 19.71 -12.23 6.33
C GLY A 37 19.11 -10.89 5.91
N SER A 38 19.96 -9.86 5.83
CA SER A 38 19.52 -8.55 5.35
C SER A 38 19.07 -8.63 3.88
N ARG A 39 18.04 -7.85 3.56
CA ARG A 39 17.58 -7.62 2.18
C ARG A 39 17.94 -6.21 1.76
N SER A 40 18.09 -6.01 0.46
CA SER A 40 18.22 -4.67 -0.12
C SER A 40 16.97 -3.85 0.20
N LEU A 41 17.16 -2.60 0.61
CA LEU A 41 16.05 -1.66 0.82
C LEU A 41 15.24 -1.47 -0.47
N ILE A 42 15.89 -1.50 -1.64
CA ILE A 42 15.23 -1.32 -2.94
C ILE A 42 14.25 -2.46 -3.19
N ASP A 43 14.65 -3.70 -2.91
CA ASP A 43 13.81 -4.88 -3.14
C ASP A 43 12.60 -4.86 -2.21
N VAL A 44 12.81 -4.53 -0.92
CA VAL A 44 11.72 -4.40 0.04
C VAL A 44 10.77 -3.27 -0.36
N CYS A 45 11.29 -2.13 -0.81
CA CYS A 45 10.46 -1.04 -1.32
C CYS A 45 9.62 -1.47 -2.53
N HIS A 46 10.23 -2.22 -3.45
CA HIS A 46 9.55 -2.74 -4.63
C HIS A 46 8.41 -3.70 -4.25
N ASP A 47 8.65 -4.61 -3.29
CA ASP A 47 7.62 -5.53 -2.79
C ASP A 47 6.43 -4.76 -2.20
N VAL A 48 6.69 -3.72 -1.39
CA VAL A 48 5.64 -2.88 -0.81
C VAL A 48 4.80 -2.19 -1.88
N LEU A 49 5.44 -1.62 -2.91
CA LEU A 49 4.74 -0.94 -3.99
C LEU A 49 3.89 -1.90 -4.85
N THR A 50 4.32 -3.15 -4.97
CA THR A 50 3.69 -4.15 -5.84
C THR A 50 2.60 -4.94 -5.13
N TYR A 51 2.87 -5.45 -3.93
CA TYR A 51 2.02 -6.42 -3.24
C TYR A 51 1.18 -5.82 -2.10
N ILE A 52 1.51 -4.60 -1.63
CA ILE A 52 0.83 -3.98 -0.48
C ILE A 52 0.05 -2.74 -0.90
N LEU A 53 0.74 -1.75 -1.48
CA LEU A 53 0.17 -0.44 -1.79
C LEU A 53 -1.09 -0.47 -2.68
N PRO A 54 -1.26 -1.40 -3.64
CA PRO A 54 -2.47 -1.45 -4.47
C PRO A 54 -3.73 -1.90 -3.72
N TYR A 55 -3.58 -2.50 -2.53
CA TYR A 55 -4.66 -3.17 -1.79
C TYR A 55 -4.93 -2.51 -0.42
N PRO A 56 -5.05 -1.17 -0.33
CA PRO A 56 -5.37 -0.54 0.92
C PRO A 56 -6.81 -0.89 1.30
N ARG A 57 -7.13 -0.71 2.58
CA ARG A 57 -8.54 -0.76 3.00
C ARG A 57 -9.36 0.44 2.56
N GLY A 58 -8.73 1.51 2.05
CA GLY A 58 -9.38 2.68 1.46
C GLY A 58 -9.30 3.99 2.25
N ASN A 59 -8.66 4.02 3.42
CA ASN A 59 -8.66 5.19 4.32
C ASN A 59 -8.16 6.50 3.71
N THR A 60 -7.27 6.47 2.72
CA THR A 60 -6.76 7.67 2.06
C THR A 60 -7.64 8.15 0.89
N HIS A 61 -8.69 7.40 0.55
CA HIS A 61 -9.53 7.69 -0.60
C HIS A 61 -10.70 8.61 -0.20
N PRO A 62 -10.96 9.74 -0.89
CA PRO A 62 -11.97 10.74 -0.46
C PRO A 62 -13.42 10.25 -0.45
N ARG A 63 -13.69 9.14 -1.15
CA ARG A 63 -14.99 8.42 -1.14
C ARG A 63 -15.03 7.22 -0.19
N TYR A 64 -14.07 7.06 0.72
CA TYR A 64 -14.09 6.00 1.73
C TYR A 64 -14.86 6.45 2.97
N TRP A 65 -16.04 5.88 3.20
CA TRP A 65 -16.91 6.23 4.34
C TRP A 65 -17.03 5.07 5.34
N GLY A 66 -15.95 4.32 5.52
CA GLY A 66 -15.88 3.25 6.51
C GLY A 66 -15.54 3.77 7.90
N TRP A 67 -15.83 2.97 8.93
CA TRP A 67 -15.62 3.35 10.33
C TRP A 67 -14.18 3.09 10.81
N VAL A 68 -13.79 3.84 11.84
CA VAL A 68 -12.54 3.67 12.64
C VAL A 68 -11.27 3.62 11.79
N LYS A 69 -10.96 4.71 11.08
CA LYS A 69 -9.67 4.92 10.40
C LYS A 69 -9.25 6.38 10.38
N ASN A 70 -7.94 6.60 10.42
CA ASN A 70 -7.33 7.91 10.18
C ASN A 70 -6.80 7.96 8.74
N GLU A 71 -6.89 9.13 8.12
CA GLU A 71 -6.54 9.38 6.72
C GLU A 71 -5.07 9.82 6.55
N GLY A 72 -4.42 10.20 7.65
CA GLY A 72 -3.13 10.87 7.68
C GLY A 72 -3.23 12.33 7.25
N THR A 73 -2.11 13.05 7.31
CA THR A 73 -1.96 14.38 6.71
C THR A 73 -0.66 14.42 5.92
N VAL A 74 -0.58 15.27 4.89
CA VAL A 74 0.65 15.43 4.09
C VAL A 74 1.82 15.87 4.97
N GLY A 75 1.59 16.76 5.95
CA GLY A 75 2.60 17.16 6.92
C GLY A 75 3.02 16.09 7.93
N GLY A 76 2.34 14.94 7.99
CA GLY A 76 2.79 13.77 8.75
C GLY A 76 3.67 12.82 7.94
N VAL A 77 3.77 13.02 6.62
CA VAL A 77 4.54 12.20 5.68
C VAL A 77 5.86 12.88 5.28
N LEU A 78 5.91 14.21 5.32
CA LEU A 78 7.07 15.06 5.03
C LEU A 78 7.83 15.44 6.30
#